data_AF-A0A3C0NZF3-F1
#
_entry.id   AF-A0A3C0NZF3-F1
#
_cell.length_a   1.000
_cell.length_b   1.000
_cell.length_c   1.000
_cell.angle_alpha   90.00
_cell.angle_beta   90.00
_cell.angle_gamma   90.00
#
_symmetry.space_group_name_H-M   'P 1'
#
loop_
_entity.id
_entity.type
_entity.pdbx_description
1 polymer ?
#
loop_
_entity_poly.entity_id
_entity_poly.type
_entity_poly.pdbx_seq_one_letter_code
_entity_poly.pdbx_strand_id
1 'polypeptide(L)'
;MKKIIKVILAISAVVFILLAISFGRIIYLIKFAETEVLTTEADDGEHSLTVYQIGEPEWPFGLTHCRLDLYEGKKRIIKEPVAIADDGAVAYAGNFLITWQEDRVDVKVVGSEQEPEMYKLFFDGKVKKN
;
A
#
# COMPACT_ATOMS: atom_id res chain seq x y z
N MET A 1 -19.59 39.62 -29.29
CA MET A 1 -20.22 38.27 -29.20
C MET A 1 -19.24 37.14 -29.47
N LYS A 2 -18.75 36.90 -30.70
CA LYS A 2 -17.83 35.77 -31.00
C LYS A 2 -16.54 35.73 -30.17
N LYS A 3 -15.90 36.88 -29.92
CA LYS A 3 -14.69 36.97 -29.07
C LYS A 3 -14.98 36.63 -27.60
N ILE A 4 -16.10 37.09 -27.06
CA ILE A 4 -16.52 36.82 -25.67
C ILE A 4 -16.82 35.33 -25.50
N ILE A 5 -17.54 34.71 -26.45
CA ILE A 5 -17.82 33.27 -26.43
C ILE A 5 -16.52 32.45 -26.43
N LYS A 6 -15.53 32.84 -27.25
CA LYS A 6 -14.21 32.16 -27.27
C LYS A 6 -13.49 32.26 -25.92
N VAL A 7 -13.55 33.42 -25.26
CA VAL A 7 -12.94 33.61 -23.93
C VAL A 7 -13.63 32.75 -22.87
N ILE A 8 -14.97 32.72 -22.86
CA ILE A 8 -15.74 31.88 -21.93
C ILE A 8 -15.41 30.40 -22.15
N LEU A 9 -15.35 29.96 -23.41
CA LEU A 9 -15.00 28.58 -23.75
C LEU A 9 -13.58 28.21 -23.29
N ALA A 10 -12.62 29.13 -23.48
CA ALA A 10 -11.25 28.92 -23.03
C ALA A 10 -11.15 28.81 -21.51
N ILE A 11 -11.83 29.69 -20.76
CA ILE A 11 -11.87 29.63 -19.29
C ILE A 11 -12.52 28.33 -18.83
N SER A 12 -13.65 27.95 -19.43
CA SER A 12 -14.34 26.70 -19.11
C SER A 12 -13.46 25.48 -19.36
N ALA A 13 -12.74 25.43 -20.48
CA ALA A 13 -11.80 24.35 -20.77
C ALA A 13 -10.67 24.27 -19.72
N VAL A 14 -10.11 25.40 -19.30
CA VAL A 14 -9.10 25.44 -18.24
C VAL A 14 -9.66 24.92 -16.92
N VAL A 15 -10.87 25.32 -16.53
CA VAL A 15 -11.52 24.82 -15.31
C VAL A 15 -11.72 23.30 -15.37
N PHE A 16 -12.17 22.76 -16.51
CA PHE A 16 -12.33 21.31 -16.67
C PHE A 16 -11.01 20.55 -16.56
N ILE A 17 -9.93 21.11 -17.11
CA ILE A 17 -8.59 20.52 -16.98
C ILE A 17 -8.15 20.49 -15.51
N LEU A 18 -8.34 21.60 -14.79
CA LEU A 18 -8.01 21.66 -13.36
C LEU A 18 -8.82 20.65 -12.54
N LEU A 19 -10.12 20.53 -12.78
CA LEU A 19 -10.96 19.52 -12.14
C LEU A 19 -10.48 18.11 -12.45
N ALA A 20 -10.16 17.80 -13.71
CA ALA A 20 -9.66 16.48 -14.09
C ALA A 20 -8.35 16.12 -13.37
N ILE A 21 -7.43 17.08 -13.23
CA ILE A 21 -6.19 16.91 -12.46
C ILE A 21 -6.49 16.67 -10.98
N SER A 22 -7.39 17.46 -10.39
CA SER A 22 -7.79 17.31 -8.99
C SER A 22 -8.44 15.95 -8.72
N PHE A 23 -9.39 15.52 -9.56
CA PHE A 23 -10.00 14.20 -9.45
C PHE A 23 -8.99 13.08 -9.65
N GLY A 24 -8.09 13.21 -10.62
CA GLY A 24 -7.01 12.25 -10.83
C GLY A 24 -6.13 12.10 -9.59
N ARG A 25 -5.79 13.20 -8.92
CA ARG A 25 -5.03 13.18 -7.66
C ARG A 25 -5.81 12.48 -6.53
N ILE A 26 -7.11 12.74 -6.40
CA ILE A 26 -7.95 12.10 -5.38
C ILE A 26 -8.02 10.58 -5.63
N ILE A 27 -8.25 10.16 -6.88
CA ILE A 27 -8.27 8.73 -7.25
C ILE A 27 -6.92 8.08 -6.93
N TYR A 28 -5.81 8.79 -7.20
CA TYR A 28 -4.48 8.31 -6.88
C TYR A 28 -4.31 8.09 -5.37
N LEU A 29 -4.67 9.08 -4.55
CA LEU A 29 -4.56 8.98 -3.10
C LEU A 29 -5.38 7.82 -2.55
N ILE A 30 -6.62 7.65 -3.02
CA ILE A 30 -7.53 6.62 -2.53
C ILE A 30 -7.08 5.21 -2.95
N LYS A 31 -6.48 5.04 -4.13
CA LYS A 31 -6.26 3.70 -4.70
C LYS A 31 -4.81 3.23 -4.79
N PHE A 32 -3.85 4.16 -4.82
CA PHE A 32 -2.49 3.84 -5.27
C PHE A 32 -1.39 4.45 -4.41
N ALA A 33 -1.68 5.43 -3.56
CA ALA A 33 -0.66 6.06 -2.73
C ALA A 33 0.00 5.03 -1.81
N GLU A 34 1.32 4.90 -1.91
CA GLU A 34 2.10 4.03 -1.03
C GLU A 34 2.48 4.80 0.22
N THR A 35 2.04 4.34 1.39
CA THR A 35 2.39 4.91 2.69
C THR A 35 3.16 3.87 3.48
N GLU A 36 4.40 4.16 3.84
CA GLU A 36 5.19 3.24 4.67
C GLU A 36 4.57 3.13 6.07
N VAL A 37 4.31 1.89 6.49
CA VAL A 37 3.78 1.56 7.82
C VAL A 37 4.92 1.27 8.79
N LEU A 38 5.86 0.42 8.36
CA LEU A 38 7.04 0.07 9.14
C LEU A 38 8.13 -0.52 8.22
N THR A 39 9.37 -0.46 8.71
CA THR A 39 10.51 -1.20 8.15
C THR A 39 11.22 -1.95 9.26
N THR A 40 11.62 -3.20 9.00
CA THR A 40 12.43 -4.04 9.89
C THR A 40 13.59 -4.65 9.13
N GLU A 41 14.69 -4.90 9.82
CA GLU A 41 15.90 -5.51 9.24
C GLU A 41 16.17 -6.84 9.93
N ALA A 42 16.72 -7.79 9.18
CA ALA A 42 17.25 -9.04 9.72
C ALA A 42 18.58 -8.80 10.43
N ASP A 43 18.94 -9.70 11.35
CA ASP A 43 20.21 -9.64 12.08
C ASP A 43 21.44 -9.87 11.16
N ASP A 44 21.24 -10.37 9.94
CA ASP A 44 22.29 -10.54 8.93
C ASP A 44 22.77 -9.21 8.30
N GLY A 45 21.99 -8.13 8.46
CA GLY A 45 22.29 -6.82 7.88
C GLY A 45 22.14 -6.73 6.36
N GLU A 46 21.62 -7.77 5.70
CA GLU A 46 21.42 -7.82 4.25
C GLU A 46 19.93 -7.80 3.90
N HIS A 47 19.08 -8.45 4.70
CA HIS A 47 17.65 -8.54 4.42
C HIS A 47 16.83 -7.51 5.19
N SER A 48 15.87 -6.90 4.51
CA SER A 48 14.92 -5.98 5.15
C SER A 48 13.51 -6.13 4.61
N LEU A 49 12.53 -5.95 5.48
CA LEU A 49 11.11 -6.02 5.17
C LEU A 49 10.49 -4.65 5.42
N THR A 50 9.94 -4.06 4.36
CA THR A 50 9.12 -2.84 4.46
C THR A 50 7.66 -3.17 4.16
N VAL A 51 6.77 -2.67 5.00
CA VAL A 51 5.34 -2.78 4.84
C VAL A 51 4.77 -1.45 4.38
N TYR A 52 4.02 -1.48 3.29
CA TYR A 52 3.31 -0.31 2.75
C TYR A 52 1.81 -0.50 2.86
N GLN A 53 1.07 0.53 3.26
CA GLN A 53 -0.35 0.67 2.94
C GLN A 53 -0.48 1.21 1.51
N ILE A 54 -1.45 0.69 0.76
CA ILE A 54 -1.73 1.06 -0.62
C ILE A 54 -3.11 1.71 -0.67
N GLY A 55 -3.14 3.01 -0.93
CA GLY A 55 -4.36 3.80 -0.95
C GLY A 55 -4.95 4.05 0.44
N GLU A 56 -6.21 4.45 0.45
CA GLU A 56 -7.02 4.55 1.66
C GLU A 56 -7.81 3.24 1.88
N PRO A 57 -8.22 2.95 3.12
CA PRO A 57 -9.16 1.86 3.39
C PRO A 57 -10.41 1.96 2.52
N GLU A 58 -10.97 0.82 2.12
CA GLU A 58 -12.18 0.80 1.31
C GLU A 58 -13.36 1.44 2.06
N TRP A 59 -14.03 2.41 1.43
CA TRP A 59 -15.19 3.08 2.03
C TRP A 59 -16.45 2.18 1.94
N PRO A 60 -17.24 1.97 3.02
CA PRO A 60 -17.19 2.71 4.27
C PRO A 60 -16.32 2.16 5.40
N PHE A 61 -16.23 0.84 5.53
CA PHE A 61 -15.50 0.17 6.61
C PHE A 61 -14.89 -1.13 6.06
N GLY A 62 -14.25 -1.02 4.90
CA GLY A 62 -13.76 -2.15 4.14
C GLY A 62 -12.30 -2.44 4.41
N LEU A 63 -11.70 -3.22 3.51
CA LEU A 63 -10.33 -3.69 3.65
C LEU A 63 -9.32 -2.55 3.51
N THR A 64 -8.26 -2.66 4.30
CA THR A 64 -7.04 -1.88 4.11
C THR A 64 -6.04 -2.71 3.35
N HIS A 65 -5.71 -2.28 2.13
CA HIS A 65 -4.75 -2.96 1.27
C HIS A 65 -3.33 -2.60 1.68
N CYS A 66 -2.50 -3.61 1.86
CA CYS A 66 -1.10 -3.46 2.21
C CYS A 66 -0.20 -4.29 1.28
N ARG A 67 1.10 -4.09 1.42
CA ARG A 67 2.10 -4.79 0.63
C ARG A 67 3.35 -5.04 1.45
N LEU A 68 3.82 -6.29 1.40
CA LEU A 68 5.06 -6.73 2.00
C LEU A 68 6.15 -6.70 0.92
N ASP A 69 7.10 -5.79 1.05
CA ASP A 69 8.27 -5.72 0.17
C ASP A 69 9.50 -6.23 0.93
N LEU A 70 10.00 -7.40 0.54
CA LEU A 70 11.26 -7.96 1.06
C LEU A 70 12.42 -7.57 0.15
N TYR A 71 13.49 -7.09 0.74
CA TYR A 71 14.69 -6.64 0.08
C TYR A 71 15.91 -7.47 0.49
N GLU A 72 16.82 -7.62 -0.45
CA GLU A 72 18.21 -8.07 -0.28
C GLU A 72 19.08 -6.86 -0.67
N GLY A 73 19.60 -6.15 0.33
CA GLY A 73 20.21 -4.82 0.19
C GLY A 73 19.25 -3.81 -0.46
N LYS A 74 19.53 -3.41 -1.70
CA LYS A 74 18.69 -2.45 -2.47
C LYS A 74 17.71 -3.14 -3.44
N LYS A 75 17.82 -4.46 -3.59
CA LYS A 75 17.05 -5.23 -4.57
C LYS A 75 15.80 -5.77 -3.89
N ARG A 76 14.63 -5.38 -4.36
CA ARG A 76 13.37 -6.02 -3.93
C ARG A 76 13.31 -7.43 -4.51
N ILE A 77 13.27 -8.44 -3.64
CA ILE A 77 13.18 -9.85 -4.01
C ILE A 77 11.75 -10.38 -3.94
N ILE A 78 10.91 -9.85 -3.04
CA ILE A 78 9.48 -10.19 -2.95
C ILE A 78 8.64 -8.92 -2.90
N LYS A 79 7.47 -8.99 -3.54
CA LYS A 79 6.41 -7.98 -3.52
C LYS A 79 5.07 -8.70 -3.34
N GLU A 80 4.62 -8.87 -2.10
CA GLU A 80 3.42 -9.64 -1.78
C GLU A 80 2.28 -8.71 -1.33
N PRO A 81 1.14 -8.65 -2.05
CA PRO A 81 -0.03 -7.91 -1.60
C PRO A 81 -0.73 -8.65 -0.46
N VAL A 82 -1.19 -7.90 0.55
CA VAL A 82 -1.97 -8.42 1.68
C VAL A 82 -3.12 -7.48 2.00
N ALA A 83 -4.13 -7.95 2.73
CA ALA A 83 -5.25 -7.13 3.18
C ALA A 83 -5.49 -7.28 4.67
N ILE A 84 -5.99 -6.22 5.29
CA ILE A 84 -6.39 -6.17 6.70
C ILE A 84 -7.86 -5.78 6.77
N ALA A 85 -8.67 -6.60 7.44
CA ALA A 85 -10.03 -6.27 7.86
C ALA A 85 -10.00 -5.80 9.32
N ASP A 86 -10.16 -4.48 9.51
CA ASP A 86 -10.08 -3.83 10.81
C ASP A 86 -11.00 -2.59 10.85
N ASP A 87 -12.28 -2.76 10.49
CA ASP A 87 -13.32 -1.72 10.53
C ASP A 87 -12.97 -0.45 9.73
N GLY A 88 -12.31 -0.63 8.57
CA GLY A 88 -11.83 0.48 7.74
C GLY A 88 -10.71 1.31 8.38
N ALA A 89 -10.05 0.82 9.42
CA ALA A 89 -8.91 1.50 10.03
C ALA A 89 -7.67 1.47 9.12
N VAL A 90 -6.87 2.54 9.19
CA VAL A 90 -5.55 2.58 8.53
C VAL A 90 -4.62 1.55 9.16
N ALA A 91 -3.75 0.96 8.35
CA ALA A 91 -2.78 -0.01 8.82
C ALA A 91 -1.75 0.66 9.75
N TYR A 92 -1.41 -0.03 10.81
CA TYR A 92 -0.38 0.37 11.75
C TYR A 92 0.53 -0.82 12.08
N ALA A 93 1.67 -0.56 12.72
CA ALA A 93 2.69 -1.59 12.95
C ALA A 93 2.16 -2.81 13.72
N GLY A 94 1.17 -2.63 14.60
CA GLY A 94 0.57 -3.74 15.36
C GLY A 94 -0.28 -4.70 14.53
N ASN A 95 -0.64 -4.37 13.30
CA ASN A 95 -1.28 -5.30 12.37
C ASN A 95 -0.29 -6.36 11.84
N PHE A 96 1.02 -6.21 12.08
CA PHE A 96 2.07 -7.07 11.53
C PHE A 96 2.96 -7.62 12.64
N LEU A 97 2.84 -8.91 12.93
CA LEU A 97 3.77 -9.60 13.82
C LEU A 97 4.85 -10.27 12.98
N ILE A 98 6.07 -9.74 13.06
CA ILE A 98 7.19 -10.09 12.20
C ILE A 98 8.19 -10.92 13.00
N THR A 99 8.66 -12.02 12.42
CA THR A 99 9.71 -12.87 13.01
C THR A 99 10.69 -13.29 11.93
N TRP A 100 11.94 -12.81 12.06
CA TRP A 100 13.04 -13.22 11.19
C TRP A 100 13.51 -14.63 11.50
N GLN A 101 13.86 -15.36 10.46
CA GLN A 101 14.41 -16.71 10.49
C GLN A 101 15.68 -16.74 9.62
N GLU A 102 16.44 -17.83 9.69
CA GLU A 102 17.70 -17.94 8.93
C GLU A 102 17.51 -17.85 7.40
N ASP A 103 16.36 -18.28 6.87
CA ASP A 103 16.11 -18.40 5.42
C ASP A 103 14.91 -17.59 4.91
N ARG A 104 14.21 -16.88 5.80
CA ARG A 104 12.94 -16.21 5.51
C ARG A 104 12.54 -15.21 6.59
N VAL A 105 11.48 -14.46 6.30
CA VAL A 105 10.71 -13.74 7.32
C VAL A 105 9.28 -14.29 7.38
N ASP A 106 8.83 -14.58 8.59
CA ASP A 106 7.46 -14.99 8.87
C ASP A 106 6.68 -13.72 9.33
N VAL A 107 5.61 -13.38 8.61
CA VAL A 107 4.77 -12.20 8.84
C VAL A 107 3.34 -12.66 9.11
N LYS A 108 2.84 -12.40 10.32
CA LYS A 108 1.44 -12.64 10.68
C LYS A 108 0.66 -11.35 10.58
N VAL A 109 -0.33 -11.32 9.70
CA VAL A 109 -1.21 -10.17 9.45
C VAL A 109 -2.46 -10.32 10.30
N VAL A 110 -2.77 -9.32 11.13
CA VAL A 110 -3.90 -9.32 12.06
C VAL A 110 -4.77 -8.09 11.86
N GLY A 111 -6.09 -8.30 11.94
CA GLY A 111 -7.11 -7.26 12.01
C GLY A 111 -8.24 -7.76 12.91
N SER A 112 -9.04 -6.86 13.46
CA SER A 112 -10.12 -7.24 14.40
C SER A 112 -11.23 -8.09 13.75
N GLU A 113 -11.37 -8.03 12.43
CA GLU A 113 -12.47 -8.66 11.69
C GLU A 113 -12.00 -9.85 10.82
N GLN A 114 -10.74 -10.28 10.97
CA GLN A 114 -10.20 -11.43 10.25
C GLN A 114 -9.46 -12.39 11.17
N GLU A 115 -9.47 -13.68 10.78
CA GLU A 115 -8.52 -14.62 11.32
C GLU A 115 -7.10 -14.20 10.93
N PRO A 116 -6.10 -14.37 11.81
CA PRO A 116 -4.74 -14.04 11.47
C PRO A 116 -4.21 -14.86 10.29
N GLU A 117 -3.70 -14.18 9.28
CA GLU A 117 -3.10 -14.82 8.11
C GLU A 117 -1.57 -14.87 8.25
N MET A 118 -0.94 -15.98 7.86
CA MET A 118 0.51 -16.13 7.95
C MET A 118 1.17 -16.14 6.58
N TYR A 119 2.12 -15.25 6.37
CA TYR A 119 2.93 -15.13 5.17
C TYR A 119 4.37 -15.50 5.49
N LYS A 120 4.96 -16.38 4.70
CA LYS A 120 6.37 -16.77 4.80
C LYS A 120 7.08 -16.32 3.54
N LEU A 121 7.99 -15.36 3.66
CA LEU A 121 8.72 -14.74 2.56
C LEU A 121 10.16 -15.23 2.59
N PHE A 122 10.50 -16.16 1.71
CA PHE A 122 11.81 -16.79 1.65
C PHE A 122 12.82 -15.91 0.91
N PHE A 123 14.08 -15.94 1.33
CA PHE A 123 15.16 -15.16 0.72
C PHE A 123 15.44 -15.60 -0.73
N ASP A 124 15.02 -16.81 -1.11
CA ASP A 124 15.05 -17.30 -2.49
C ASP A 124 13.93 -16.74 -3.40
N GLY A 125 13.07 -15.86 -2.88
CA GLY A 125 11.99 -15.21 -3.60
C GLY A 125 10.66 -15.95 -3.58
N LYS A 126 10.55 -17.08 -2.88
CA LYS A 126 9.27 -17.79 -2.72
C LYS A 126 8.40 -17.18 -1.64
N VAL A 127 7.08 -17.27 -1.84
CA VAL A 127 6.08 -16.88 -0.84
C VAL A 127 5.19 -18.07 -0.53
N LYS A 128 4.91 -18.30 0.75
CA LYS A 128 3.90 -19.26 1.20
C LYS A 128 2.90 -18.58 2.12
N LYS A 129 1.62 -18.66 1.75
CA LYS A 129 0.48 -18.22 2.56
C LYS A 129 -0.15 -19.43 3.25
N ASN A 130 -0.41 -19.31 4.55
CA ASN A 130 -1.10 -20.29 5.38
C ASN A 130 -2.28 -19.64 6.11
#